data_AF-A0A6P0Z806-F1
#
_entry.id   AF-A0A6P0Z806-F1
#
_cell.length_a   1.000
_cell.length_b   1.000
_cell.length_c   1.000
_cell.angle_alpha   90.00
_cell.angle_beta   90.00
_cell.angle_gamma   90.00
#
_symmetry.space_group_name_H-M   'P 1'
#
loop_
_entity.id
_entity.type
_entity.pdbx_description
1 polymer ?
#
loop_
_entity_poly.entity_id
_entity_poly.type
_entity_poly.pdbx_seq_one_letter_code
_entity_poly.pdbx_strand_id
1 'polypeptide(L)' 'LAGLRALQDSNILVPVKRLGVPDKLVDHAKPDESKADLGLTSPQIAEQILTAFFKKQPSVIG' A
#
# COMPACT_ATOMS: atom_id res chain seq x y z
N LEU A 1 2.44 3.51 -13.94
CA LEU A 1 1.32 3.91 -13.05
C LEU A 1 0.20 4.57 -13.86
N ALA A 2 -0.56 3.81 -14.66
CA ALA A 2 -1.59 4.39 -15.54
C ALA A 2 -2.88 4.75 -14.77
N GLY A 3 -3.29 3.95 -13.79
CA GLY A 3 -4.54 4.16 -13.05
C GLY A 3 -4.55 5.39 -12.14
N LEU A 4 -3.47 5.62 -11.36
CA LEU A 4 -3.36 6.81 -10.51
C LEU A 4 -3.40 8.09 -11.34
N ARG A 5 -2.70 8.07 -12.48
CA ARG A 5 -2.59 9.23 -13.36
C ARG A 5 -3.95 9.63 -13.94
N ALA A 6 -4.78 8.67 -14.35
CA ALA A 6 -6.13 8.96 -14.84
C ALA A 6 -7.01 9.69 -13.81
N LEU A 7 -6.86 9.36 -12.52
CA LEU A 7 -7.61 10.03 -11.43
C LEU A 7 -7.10 11.45 -11.21
N GLN A 8 -5.79 11.65 -11.22
CA GLN A 8 -5.17 12.97 -11.08
C GLN A 8 -5.50 13.89 -12.25
N ASP A 9 -5.44 13.39 -13.49
CA ASP A 9 -5.79 14.13 -14.70
C ASP A 9 -7.28 14.56 -14.68
N SER A 10 -8.13 13.80 -13.97
CA SER A 10 -9.55 14.13 -13.74
C SER A 10 -9.79 15.03 -12.53
N ASN A 11 -8.74 15.57 -11.90
CA ASN A 11 -8.77 16.36 -10.67
C ASN A 11 -9.42 15.63 -9.47
N ILE A 12 -9.34 14.29 -9.43
CA ILE A 12 -9.87 13.46 -8.35
C ILE A 12 -8.72 13.11 -7.40
N LEU A 13 -8.75 13.67 -6.19
CA LEU A 13 -7.81 13.35 -5.12
C LEU A 13 -8.30 12.13 -4.34
N VAL A 14 -7.60 11.01 -4.49
CA VAL A 14 -7.86 9.78 -3.73
C VAL A 14 -6.69 9.44 -2.81
N PRO A 15 -6.95 9.01 -1.56
CA PRO A 15 -5.91 8.41 -0.73
C PRO A 15 -5.45 7.09 -1.36
N VAL A 16 -4.15 6.94 -1.60
CA VAL A 16 -3.57 5.73 -2.23
C VAL A 16 -2.49 5.14 -1.35
N LYS A 17 -2.56 3.82 -1.14
CA LYS A 17 -1.48 3.01 -0.58
C LYS A 17 -0.80 2.26 -1.71
N ARG A 18 0.49 2.52 -1.95
CA ARG A 18 1.28 1.76 -2.93
C ARG A 18 1.77 0.48 -2.27
N LEU A 19 1.44 -0.64 -2.89
CA LEU A 19 1.93 -1.97 -2.53
C LEU A 19 2.75 -2.49 -3.71
N GLY A 20 3.92 -3.05 -3.43
CA GLY A 20 4.82 -3.53 -4.45
C GLY A 20 6.25 -3.60 -3.95
N VAL A 21 7.14 -4.03 -4.82
CA VAL A 21 8.57 -4.12 -4.52
C VAL A 21 9.14 -2.70 -4.46
N PRO A 22 9.65 -2.25 -3.31
CA PRO A 22 10.36 -0.98 -3.22
C PRO A 22 11.66 -1.06 -4.03
N ASP A 23 12.16 0.09 -4.48
CA ASP A 23 13.44 0.20 -5.17
C ASP A 23 14.60 0.01 -4.18
N LYS A 24 14.77 -1.23 -3.71
CA LYS A 24 15.84 -1.67 -2.82
C LYS A 24 16.38 -3.01 -3.32
N LEU A 25 17.69 -3.16 -3.25
CA LEU A 25 18.33 -4.45 -3.47
C LEU A 25 18.01 -5.31 -2.24
N VAL A 26 17.21 -6.35 -2.46
CA VAL A 26 17.05 -7.43 -1.48
C VAL A 26 18.19 -8.42 -1.70
N ASP A 27 18.73 -8.95 -0.61
CA ASP A 27 19.65 -10.10 -0.70
C ASP A 27 18.95 -11.25 -1.43
N HIS A 28 19.72 -12.11 -2.08
CA HIS A 28 19.18 -13.26 -2.80
C HIS A 28 18.49 -14.24 -1.84
N ALA A 29 17.18 -14.05 -1.68
CA ALA A 29 16.28 -14.93 -0.95
C ALA A 29 15.31 -15.60 -1.95
N LYS A 30 14.68 -16.71 -1.55
CA LYS A 30 13.62 -17.31 -2.36
C LYS A 30 12.47 -16.30 -2.54
N PRO A 31 11.67 -16.39 -3.63
CA PRO A 31 10.60 -15.43 -3.88
C PRO A 31 9.64 -15.21 -2.70
N ASP A 32 9.36 -16.25 -1.92
CA ASP A 32 8.48 -16.12 -0.75
C ASP A 32 9.16 -15.49 0.47
N GLU A 33 10.46 -15.70 0.65
CA GLU A 33 11.27 -15.02 1.67
C GLU A 33 11.36 -13.53 1.34
N SER A 34 11.65 -13.19 0.07
CA SER A 34 11.61 -11.79 -0.37
C SER A 34 10.24 -11.16 -0.15
N LYS A 35 9.13 -11.84 -0.44
CA LYS A 35 7.79 -11.29 -0.17
C LYS A 35 7.56 -11.06 1.33
N ALA A 36 7.98 -11.98 2.18
CA ALA A 36 7.87 -11.84 3.64
C ALA A 36 8.64 -10.63 4.15
N ASP A 37 9.89 -10.47 3.70
CA ASP A 37 10.76 -9.34 4.07
C ASP A 37 10.27 -7.99 3.52
N LEU A 38 9.57 -8.02 2.38
CA LEU A 38 8.98 -6.85 1.76
C LEU A 38 7.61 -6.46 2.34
N GLY A 39 7.04 -7.28 3.24
CA GLY A 39 5.69 -7.04 3.73
C GLY A 39 4.60 -7.31 2.67
N LEU A 40 4.91 -8.13 1.66
CA LEU A 40 4.06 -8.39 0.49
C LEU A 40 3.37 -9.75 0.55
N THR A 41 3.41 -10.43 1.69
CA THR A 41 2.56 -11.62 1.89
C THR A 41 1.10 -11.20 2.05
N SER A 42 0.17 -12.08 1.66
CA SER A 42 -1.28 -11.84 1.76
C SER A 42 -1.73 -11.33 3.15
N PRO A 43 -1.32 -11.95 4.30
CA PRO A 43 -1.71 -11.43 5.60
C PRO A 43 -1.15 -10.04 5.90
N GLN A 44 0.12 -9.77 5.55
CA GLN A 44 0.72 -8.44 5.75
C GLN A 44 0.05 -7.36 4.88
N ILE A 45 -0.34 -7.70 3.65
CA ILE A 45 -1.09 -6.80 2.77
C ILE A 45 -2.47 -6.49 3.38
N ALA A 46 -3.17 -7.51 3.89
CA ALA A 46 -4.47 -7.32 4.52
C ALA A 46 -4.38 -6.38 5.73
N GLU A 47 -3.39 -6.57 6.61
CA GLU A 47 -3.16 -5.69 7.75
C GLU A 47 -2.84 -4.24 7.33
N GLN A 48 -2.04 -4.08 6.28
CA GLN A 48 -1.71 -2.76 5.73
C GLN A 48 -2.95 -2.04 5.20
N ILE A 49 -3.85 -2.74 4.50
CA ILE A 49 -5.10 -2.17 3.98
C ILE A 49 -6.01 -1.75 5.14
N LEU A 50 -6.21 -2.63 6.12
CA LEU A 50 -7.04 -2.35 7.31
C LEU A 50 -6.51 -1.13 8.08
N THR A 51 -5.20 -1.05 8.27
CA THR A 51 -4.56 0.07 8.96
C THR A 51 -4.68 1.37 8.17
N ALA A 52 -4.48 1.34 6.85
CA ALA A 52 -4.44 2.55 6.03
C ALA A 52 -5.81 3.18 5.78
N PHE A 53 -6.88 2.38 5.70
CA PHE A 53 -8.19 2.87 5.26
C PHE A 53 -9.33 2.68 6.27
N PHE A 54 -9.18 1.80 7.26
CA PHE A 54 -10.28 1.42 8.15
C PHE A 54 -10.07 1.82 9.62
N LYS A 55 -8.89 2.33 10.01
CA LYS A 55 -8.70 3.02 11.29
C LYS A 55 -9.28 4.44 11.22
N LYS A 56 -10.58 4.58 11.49
CA LYS A 56 -11.24 5.88 11.67
C LYS A 56 -10.83 6.52 12.99
N GLN A 57 -10.25 7.73 12.96
CA GLN A 57 -10.40 8.65 14.09
C GLN A 57 -11.82 9.23 14.04
N PRO A 58 -12.56 9.27 15.16
CA PRO A 58 -13.84 9.96 15.19
C PRO A 58 -13.58 11.43 14.86
N SER A 59 -14.24 11.93 13.81
CA SER A 59 -14.23 13.37 13.52
C SER A 59 -14.93 14.06 14.68
N VAL A 60 -14.16 14.79 15.48
CA VAL A 60 -14.70 15.68 16.50
C VAL A 60 -15.31 16.84 15.74
N ILE A 61 -16.63 16.82 15.57
CA ILE A 61 -17.37 17.95 15.03
C ILE A 61 -17.57 18.90 16.21
N GLY A 62 -16.77 19.96 16.26
CA GLY A 62 -16.92 21.09 17.17
C GLY A 62 -17.67 22.23 16.50
#